data_AF-A0A5B0X152-F1
#
_entry.id   AF-A0A5B0X152-F1
#
_cell.length_a   1.000
_cell.length_b   1.000
_cell.length_c   1.000
_cell.angle_alpha   90.00
_cell.angle_beta   90.00
_cell.angle_gamma   90.00
#
_symmetry.space_group_name_H-M   'P 1'
#
loop_
_entity.id
_entity.type
_entity.pdbx_description
1 polymer ?
#
loop_
_entity_poly.entity_id
_entity_poly.type
_entity_poly.pdbx_seq_one_letter_code
_entity_poly.pdbx_strand_id
1 'polypeptide(L)'
;MESYDVVVRFFQNGGPFMYPIAVVLVIGLAIAVERWLVLSTARARNRRAFATAMARLEQQEYRAVVEAGAKSSVPIARIVAAGISRYIGSRRREDIESAMEEGVMEALPRLEKRTQYLATLANVATLLGLLGTIIGLIAAFTAVANAEATEKASMLSSSISVAMNTTAFGLISAIPLLLLHAVLQTKTTEIVDSFEMASVKVVNTLADAGALPAKTRTSDG
;
A
#
# COMPACT_ATOMS: atom_id res chain seq x y z
N MET A 1 -23.12 6.76 -26.00
CA MET A 1 -23.39 5.47 -26.67
C MET A 1 -22.13 4.94 -27.34
N GLU A 2 -21.34 5.76 -28.04
CA GLU A 2 -20.08 5.33 -28.68
C GLU A 2 -19.06 4.65 -27.74
N SER A 3 -18.83 5.17 -26.53
CA SER A 3 -17.86 4.58 -25.60
C SER A 3 -18.27 3.22 -25.04
N TYR A 4 -19.57 2.97 -24.87
CA TYR A 4 -20.08 1.68 -24.40
C TYR A 4 -19.96 0.62 -25.50
N ASP A 5 -20.31 0.99 -26.74
CA ASP A 5 -20.17 0.11 -27.90
C ASP A 5 -18.70 -0.25 -28.18
N VAL A 6 -17.77 0.69 -27.97
CA VAL A 6 -16.33 0.44 -28.10
C VAL A 6 -15.85 -0.59 -27.07
N VAL A 7 -16.26 -0.48 -25.80
CA VAL A 7 -15.85 -1.42 -24.74
C VAL A 7 -16.46 -2.80 -24.96
N VAL A 8 -17.74 -2.89 -25.34
CA VAL A 8 -18.41 -4.16 -25.62
C VAL A 8 -17.81 -4.85 -26.85
N ARG A 9 -17.55 -4.11 -27.94
CA ARG A 9 -16.86 -4.64 -29.11
C ARG A 9 -15.44 -5.09 -28.79
N PHE A 10 -14.71 -4.34 -27.96
CA PHE A 10 -13.37 -4.71 -27.53
C PHE A 10 -13.36 -6.04 -26.75
N PHE A 11 -14.35 -6.24 -25.86
CA PHE A 11 -14.54 -7.50 -25.13
C PHE A 11 -14.95 -8.67 -26.03
N GLN A 12 -15.81 -8.43 -27.02
CA GLN A 12 -16.20 -9.46 -28.00
C GLN A 12 -15.01 -9.86 -28.89
N ASN A 13 -14.10 -8.93 -29.18
CA ASN A 13 -12.99 -9.12 -30.11
C ASN A 13 -11.68 -9.58 -29.44
N GLY A 14 -11.57 -9.64 -28.12
CA GLY A 14 -10.34 -10.08 -27.43
C GLY A 14 -10.43 -11.47 -26.78
N GLY A 15 -11.51 -12.21 -26.98
CA GLY A 15 -11.59 -13.62 -26.62
C GLY A 15 -11.74 -13.90 -25.10
N PRO A 16 -11.72 -15.18 -24.70
CA PRO A 16 -12.13 -15.62 -23.37
C PRO A 16 -11.20 -15.16 -22.24
N PHE A 17 -9.93 -14.86 -22.54
CA PHE A 17 -8.96 -14.40 -21.54
C PHE A 17 -9.22 -12.97 -21.06
N MET A 18 -10.10 -12.22 -21.70
CA MET A 18 -10.49 -10.90 -21.21
C MET A 18 -11.30 -10.95 -19.91
N TYR A 19 -12.14 -11.97 -19.72
CA TYR A 19 -12.93 -12.13 -18.50
C TYR A 19 -12.09 -12.27 -17.23
N PRO A 20 -11.10 -13.19 -17.14
CA PRO A 20 -10.26 -13.29 -15.95
C PRO A 20 -9.41 -12.03 -15.71
N ILE A 21 -8.91 -11.38 -16.77
CA ILE A 21 -8.18 -10.10 -16.63
C ILE A 21 -9.10 -9.02 -16.03
N ALA A 22 -10.35 -8.94 -16.49
CA ALA A 22 -11.34 -7.98 -15.99
C ALA A 22 -11.66 -8.24 -14.51
N VAL A 23 -11.79 -9.51 -14.10
CA VAL A 23 -11.99 -9.88 -12.69
C VAL A 23 -10.81 -9.42 -11.83
N VAL A 24 -9.58 -9.63 -12.29
CA VAL A 24 -8.37 -9.17 -11.59
C VAL A 24 -8.36 -7.65 -11.45
N LEU A 25 -8.73 -6.92 -12.51
CA LEU A 25 -8.84 -5.46 -12.48
C LEU A 25 -9.87 -4.99 -11.44
N VAL A 26 -11.07 -5.57 -11.45
CA VAL A 26 -12.15 -5.19 -10.52
C VAL A 26 -11.73 -5.46 -9.06
N ILE A 27 -11.14 -6.63 -8.78
CA ILE A 27 -10.64 -6.96 -7.44
C ILE A 27 -9.54 -5.99 -7.02
N GLY A 28 -8.60 -5.71 -7.92
CA GLY A 28 -7.51 -4.77 -7.65
C GLY A 28 -8.01 -3.36 -7.36
N LEU A 29 -8.95 -2.84 -8.14
CA LEU A 29 -9.57 -1.53 -7.91
C LEU A 29 -10.34 -1.49 -6.59
N ALA A 30 -11.08 -2.55 -6.25
CA ALA A 30 -11.80 -2.62 -4.97
C ALA A 30 -10.83 -2.55 -3.78
N ILE A 31 -9.72 -3.29 -3.83
CA ILE A 31 -8.67 -3.25 -2.80
C ILE A 31 -8.02 -1.84 -2.75
N ALA A 32 -7.77 -1.22 -3.90
CA ALA A 32 -7.18 0.12 -3.96
C ALA A 32 -8.07 1.16 -3.26
N VAL A 33 -9.38 1.15 -3.54
CA VAL A 33 -10.33 2.09 -2.93
C VAL A 33 -10.45 1.85 -1.43
N GLU A 34 -10.60 0.58 -1.00
CA GLU A 34 -10.61 0.24 0.43
C GLU A 34 -9.36 0.78 1.13
N ARG A 35 -8.18 0.52 0.56
CA ARG A 35 -6.90 0.93 1.14
C ARG A 35 -6.72 2.44 1.16
N TRP A 36 -7.14 3.13 0.11
CA TRP A 36 -7.08 4.60 0.05
C TRP A 36 -7.83 5.24 1.21
N LEU A 37 -9.06 4.77 1.49
CA LEU A 37 -9.89 5.29 2.57
C LEU A 37 -9.30 4.98 3.94
N VAL A 38 -8.82 3.74 4.15
CA VAL A 38 -8.21 3.31 5.42
C VAL A 38 -6.95 4.11 5.73
N LEU A 39 -6.02 4.24 4.78
CA LEU A 39 -4.76 4.97 4.98
C LEU A 39 -5.00 6.47 5.18
N SER A 40 -5.90 7.07 4.38
CA SER A 40 -6.23 8.50 4.52
C SER A 40 -6.83 8.81 5.89
N THR A 41 -7.72 7.93 6.37
CA THR A 41 -8.32 8.05 7.71
C THR A 41 -7.28 7.82 8.80
N ALA A 42 -6.39 6.83 8.64
CA ALA A 42 -5.31 6.54 9.58
C ALA A 42 -4.36 7.74 9.71
N ARG A 43 -3.94 8.36 8.59
CA ARG A 43 -3.10 9.56 8.59
C ARG A 43 -3.74 10.71 9.37
N ALA A 44 -5.02 11.00 9.11
CA ALA A 44 -5.74 12.06 9.80
C ALA A 44 -5.89 11.79 11.30
N ARG A 45 -6.25 10.56 11.69
CA ARG A 45 -6.39 10.14 13.10
C ARG A 45 -5.06 10.16 13.83
N ASN A 46 -3.98 9.68 13.20
CA ASN A 46 -2.63 9.72 13.77
C ASN A 46 -2.20 11.16 14.04
N ARG A 47 -2.35 12.06 13.06
CA ARG A 47 -1.97 13.47 13.23
C ARG A 47 -2.72 14.14 14.40
N ARG A 48 -4.03 13.89 14.53
CA ARG A 48 -4.83 14.43 15.64
C ARG A 48 -4.41 13.86 16.98
N ALA A 49 -4.28 12.53 17.06
CA ALA A 49 -3.90 11.85 18.31
C ALA A 49 -2.50 12.28 18.79
N PHE A 50 -1.55 12.45 17.87
CA PHE A 50 -0.22 12.95 18.19
C PHE A 50 -0.24 14.38 18.72
N ALA A 51 -1.00 15.29 18.09
CA ALA A 51 -1.14 16.66 18.57
C ALA A 51 -1.73 16.71 19.99
N THR A 52 -2.75 15.90 20.27
CA THR A 52 -3.31 15.78 21.63
C THR A 52 -2.31 15.20 22.64
N ALA A 53 -1.54 14.18 22.25
CA ALA A 53 -0.53 13.59 23.12
C ALA A 53 0.60 14.57 23.44
N MET A 54 1.08 15.32 22.45
CA MET A 54 2.11 16.35 22.64
C MET A 54 1.62 17.50 23.53
N ALA A 55 0.39 18.00 23.34
CA ALA A 55 -0.15 19.05 24.19
C ALA A 55 -0.23 18.64 25.67
N ARG A 56 -0.60 17.37 25.94
CA ARG A 56 -0.59 16.82 27.31
C ARG A 56 0.82 16.58 27.84
N LEU A 57 1.75 16.23 26.97
CA LEU A 57 3.17 16.04 27.32
C LEU A 57 3.81 17.36 27.76
N GLU A 58 3.53 18.46 27.04
CA GLU A 58 3.98 19.81 27.39
C GLU A 58 3.43 20.29 28.75
N GLN A 59 2.21 19.86 29.10
CA GLN A 59 1.59 20.11 30.40
C GLN A 59 2.08 19.15 31.51
N GLN A 60 3.08 18.30 31.22
CA GLN A 60 3.63 17.29 32.13
C GLN A 60 2.60 16.25 32.62
N GLU A 61 1.49 16.06 31.91
CA GLU A 61 0.44 15.09 32.25
C GLU A 61 0.79 13.67 31.78
N TYR A 62 1.97 13.16 32.15
CA TYR A 62 2.51 11.88 31.66
C TYR A 62 1.54 10.71 31.86
N ARG A 63 0.89 10.63 33.03
CA ARG A 63 -0.08 9.57 33.35
C ARG A 63 -1.30 9.62 32.43
N ALA A 64 -1.78 10.81 32.10
CA ALA A 64 -2.92 10.98 31.21
C ALA A 64 -2.59 10.60 29.76
N VAL A 65 -1.34 10.80 29.33
CA VAL A 65 -0.85 10.33 28.01
C VAL A 65 -0.84 8.80 27.96
N VAL A 66 -0.30 8.14 29.00
CA VAL A 66 -0.26 6.67 29.07
C VAL A 66 -1.67 6.07 29.07
N GLU A 67 -2.58 6.61 29.90
CA GLU A 67 -3.95 6.12 29.97
C GLU A 67 -4.72 6.31 28.66
N ALA A 68 -4.56 7.48 28.03
CA ALA A 68 -5.20 7.76 26.75
C ALA A 68 -4.67 6.84 25.63
N GLY A 69 -3.37 6.59 25.59
CA GLY A 69 -2.79 5.68 24.59
C GLY A 69 -3.16 4.22 24.81
N ALA A 70 -3.24 3.77 26.07
CA ALA A 70 -3.66 2.40 26.41
C ALA A 70 -5.10 2.09 25.96
N LYS A 71 -6.00 3.09 26.01
CA LYS A 71 -7.39 2.98 25.55
C LYS A 71 -7.56 3.27 24.05
N SER A 72 -6.52 3.73 23.37
CA SER A 72 -6.61 4.20 21.98
C SER A 72 -6.39 3.08 20.98
N SER A 73 -7.24 3.04 19.96
CA SER A 73 -7.04 2.17 18.78
C SER A 73 -6.07 2.78 17.75
N VAL A 74 -5.52 3.97 18.02
CA VAL A 74 -4.70 4.72 17.08
C VAL A 74 -3.21 4.40 17.32
N PRO A 75 -2.46 3.90 16.32
CA PRO A 75 -1.09 3.44 16.50
C PRO A 75 -0.16 4.46 17.17
N ILE A 76 -0.14 5.69 16.68
CA ILE A 76 0.75 6.74 17.22
C ILE A 76 0.47 7.04 18.70
N ALA A 77 -0.78 6.90 19.16
CA ALA A 77 -1.13 7.12 20.55
C ALA A 77 -0.57 6.01 21.44
N ARG A 78 -0.61 4.75 20.97
CA ARG A 78 0.00 3.60 21.66
C ARG A 78 1.52 3.71 21.69
N ILE A 79 2.14 4.14 20.58
CA ILE A 79 3.59 4.34 20.47
C ILE A 79 4.06 5.40 21.47
N VAL A 80 3.41 6.58 21.48
CA VAL A 80 3.75 7.65 22.44
C VAL A 80 3.52 7.19 23.88
N ALA A 81 2.40 6.50 24.17
CA ALA A 81 2.15 5.98 25.51
C ALA A 81 3.20 4.94 25.95
N ALA A 82 3.68 4.08 25.06
CA ALA A 82 4.74 3.12 25.38
C ALA A 82 6.05 3.85 25.74
N GLY A 83 6.44 4.86 24.98
CA GLY A 83 7.60 5.71 25.27
C GLY A 83 7.47 6.43 26.63
N ILE A 84 6.33 7.07 26.89
CA ILE A 84 6.10 7.77 28.16
C ILE A 84 6.00 6.79 29.34
N SER A 85 5.38 5.62 29.15
CA SER A 85 5.32 4.59 30.19
C SER A 85 6.72 4.10 30.56
N ARG A 86 7.61 3.97 29.57
CA ARG A 86 9.01 3.59 29.83
C ARG A 86 9.76 4.72 30.54
N TYR A 87 9.54 5.98 30.15
CA TYR A 87 10.12 7.15 30.81
C TYR A 87 9.81 7.21 32.32
N ILE A 88 8.61 6.79 32.75
CA ILE A 88 8.23 6.74 34.17
C ILE A 88 9.11 5.75 34.96
N GLY A 89 9.55 4.65 34.33
CA GLY A 89 10.40 3.63 34.96
C GLY A 89 11.91 3.87 34.78
N SER A 90 12.33 4.41 33.63
CA SER A 90 13.73 4.71 33.30
C SER A 90 13.83 6.00 32.50
N ARG A 91 14.59 6.97 33.02
CA ARG A 91 14.84 8.26 32.36
C ARG A 91 15.98 8.21 31.34
N ARG A 92 16.30 7.02 30.82
CA ARG A 92 17.30 6.85 29.76
C ARG A 92 16.64 7.02 28.41
N ARG A 93 17.26 7.84 27.56
CA ARG A 93 16.79 8.11 26.20
C ARG A 93 16.64 6.83 25.38
N GLU A 94 17.64 5.95 25.44
CA GLU A 94 17.68 4.68 24.71
C GLU A 94 16.47 3.80 25.04
N ASP A 95 16.11 3.68 26.32
CA ASP A 95 14.96 2.85 26.74
C ASP A 95 13.64 3.38 26.15
N ILE A 96 13.48 4.70 26.11
CA ILE A 96 12.28 5.37 25.56
C ILE A 96 12.21 5.16 24.04
N GLU A 97 13.33 5.38 23.34
CA GLU A 97 13.43 5.17 21.89
C GLU A 97 13.13 3.71 21.53
N SER A 98 13.72 2.75 22.23
CA SER A 98 13.45 1.32 22.01
C SER A 98 11.98 0.94 22.26
N ALA A 99 11.34 1.49 23.29
CA ALA A 99 9.92 1.22 23.57
C ALA A 99 9.00 1.79 22.47
N MET A 100 9.35 2.96 21.90
CA MET A 100 8.60 3.54 20.80
C MET A 100 8.83 2.76 19.50
N GLU A 101 10.06 2.33 19.24
CA GLU A 101 10.41 1.51 18.07
C GLU A 101 9.67 0.17 18.06
N GLU A 102 9.55 -0.50 19.22
CA GLU A 102 8.74 -1.71 19.37
C GLU A 102 7.27 -1.47 18.96
N GLY A 103 6.70 -0.32 19.36
CA GLY A 103 5.37 0.09 18.95
C GLY A 103 5.23 0.35 17.44
N VAL A 104 6.27 0.89 16.79
CA VAL A 104 6.33 1.05 15.33
C VAL A 104 6.33 -0.31 14.64
N MET A 105 7.16 -1.25 15.12
CA MET A 105 7.22 -2.62 14.59
C MET A 105 5.87 -3.36 14.73
N GLU A 106 5.11 -3.13 15.80
CA GLU A 106 3.76 -3.70 15.94
C GLU A 106 2.74 -3.08 14.95
N ALA A 107 2.91 -1.79 14.63
CA ALA A 107 1.99 -1.04 13.78
C ALA A 107 2.22 -1.28 12.28
N LEU A 108 3.48 -1.47 11.87
CA LEU A 108 3.91 -1.54 10.47
C LEU A 108 3.16 -2.62 9.67
N PRO A 109 3.04 -3.89 10.12
CA PRO A 109 2.36 -4.93 9.35
C PRO A 109 0.89 -4.61 9.07
N ARG A 110 0.22 -3.85 9.96
CA ARG A 110 -1.19 -3.49 9.79
C ARG A 110 -1.38 -2.42 8.71
N LEU A 111 -0.41 -1.51 8.58
CA LEU A 111 -0.40 -0.46 7.57
C LEU A 111 -0.08 -1.02 6.18
N GLU A 112 0.90 -1.92 6.08
CA GLU A 112 1.35 -2.51 4.81
C GLU A 112 0.45 -3.63 4.27
N LYS A 113 -0.35 -4.26 5.14
CA LYS A 113 -1.23 -5.38 4.77
C LYS A 113 -2.01 -5.08 3.48
N ARG A 114 -2.24 -6.06 2.61
CA ARG A 114 -3.02 -5.91 1.35
C ARG A 114 -2.49 -4.92 0.29
N THR A 115 -1.64 -3.94 0.61
CA THR A 115 -1.07 -3.03 -0.41
C THR A 115 -0.24 -3.81 -1.42
N GLN A 116 0.50 -4.83 -0.96
CA GLN A 116 1.27 -5.73 -1.82
C GLN A 116 0.42 -6.52 -2.82
N TYR A 117 -0.85 -6.81 -2.50
CA TYR A 117 -1.72 -7.54 -3.43
C TYR A 117 -1.99 -6.75 -4.70
N LEU A 118 -1.93 -5.41 -4.68
CA LEU A 118 -2.11 -4.60 -5.89
C LEU A 118 -0.99 -4.87 -6.91
N ALA A 119 0.26 -4.90 -6.45
CA ALA A 119 1.40 -5.24 -7.31
C ALA A 119 1.29 -6.67 -7.83
N THR A 120 0.89 -7.62 -6.98
CA THR A 120 0.66 -9.01 -7.40
C THR A 120 -0.44 -9.11 -8.45
N LEU A 121 -1.59 -8.45 -8.24
CA LEU A 121 -2.72 -8.48 -9.17
C LEU A 121 -2.36 -7.81 -10.50
N ALA A 122 -1.59 -6.72 -10.49
CA ALA A 122 -1.09 -6.11 -11.72
C ALA A 122 -0.19 -7.07 -12.51
N ASN A 123 0.73 -7.76 -11.83
CA ASN A 123 1.57 -8.77 -12.47
C ASN A 123 0.74 -9.93 -13.03
N VAL A 124 -0.26 -10.41 -12.28
CA VAL A 124 -1.18 -11.45 -12.74
C VAL A 124 -1.95 -10.99 -13.98
N ALA A 125 -2.45 -9.75 -14.03
CA ALA A 125 -3.16 -9.21 -15.19
C ALA A 125 -2.25 -9.19 -16.45
N THR A 126 -1.00 -8.76 -16.31
CA THR A 126 -0.01 -8.80 -17.40
C THR A 126 0.27 -10.23 -17.86
N LEU A 127 0.50 -11.16 -16.93
CA LEU A 127 0.77 -12.56 -17.25
C LEU A 127 -0.43 -13.25 -17.91
N LEU A 128 -1.65 -12.95 -17.48
CA LEU A 128 -2.87 -13.43 -18.13
C LEU A 128 -3.01 -12.89 -19.56
N GLY A 129 -2.62 -11.63 -19.80
CA GLY A 129 -2.55 -11.04 -21.14
C GLY A 129 -1.60 -11.81 -22.06
N LEU A 130 -0.36 -12.01 -21.60
CA LEU A 130 0.67 -12.76 -22.34
C LEU A 130 0.25 -14.21 -22.59
N LEU A 131 -0.29 -14.89 -21.57
CA LEU A 131 -0.81 -16.25 -21.68
C LEU A 131 -1.93 -16.35 -22.72
N GLY A 132 -2.86 -15.39 -22.70
CA GLY A 132 -3.95 -15.33 -23.66
C GLY A 132 -3.45 -15.15 -25.10
N THR A 133 -2.39 -14.36 -25.31
CA THR A 133 -1.75 -14.25 -26.63
C THR A 133 -1.12 -15.56 -27.07
N ILE A 134 -0.40 -16.26 -26.18
CA ILE A 134 0.22 -17.55 -26.51
C ILE A 134 -0.85 -18.57 -26.93
N ILE A 135 -1.92 -18.70 -26.15
CA ILE A 135 -3.01 -19.63 -26.44
C ILE A 135 -3.76 -19.23 -27.71
N GLY A 136 -3.99 -17.93 -27.92
CA GLY A 136 -4.60 -17.41 -29.14
C GLY A 136 -3.78 -17.73 -30.39
N LEU A 137 -2.47 -17.59 -30.33
CA LEU A 137 -1.57 -17.95 -31.43
C LEU A 137 -1.53 -19.46 -31.68
N ILE A 138 -1.52 -20.29 -30.63
CA ILE A 138 -1.60 -21.76 -30.78
C ILE A 138 -2.90 -22.13 -31.52
N ALA A 139 -4.04 -21.59 -31.09
CA ALA A 139 -5.32 -21.84 -31.74
C ALA A 139 -5.34 -21.34 -33.20
N ALA A 140 -4.73 -20.17 -33.48
CA ALA A 140 -4.61 -19.62 -34.82
C ALA A 140 -3.87 -20.57 -35.77
N PHE A 141 -2.69 -21.05 -35.38
CA PHE A 141 -1.90 -21.94 -36.22
C PHE A 141 -2.56 -23.31 -36.40
N THR A 142 -3.25 -23.84 -35.38
CA THR A 142 -4.04 -25.07 -35.50
C THR A 142 -5.21 -24.92 -36.47
N ALA A 143 -5.92 -23.78 -36.46
CA ALA A 143 -7.03 -23.52 -37.38
C ALA A 143 -6.53 -23.38 -38.84
N VAL A 144 -5.45 -22.64 -39.06
CA VAL A 144 -4.85 -22.42 -40.38
C VAL A 144 -4.30 -23.70 -41.00
N ALA A 145 -3.84 -24.66 -40.20
CA ALA A 145 -3.36 -25.95 -40.69
C ALA A 145 -4.44 -26.74 -41.44
N ASN A 146 -5.71 -26.60 -41.04
CA ASN A 146 -6.85 -27.35 -41.59
C ASN A 146 -7.70 -26.54 -42.58
N ALA A 147 -7.25 -25.33 -42.95
CA ALA A 147 -8.00 -24.37 -43.73
C ALA A 147 -7.69 -24.39 -45.23
N GLU A 148 -8.64 -23.94 -46.04
CA GLU A 148 -8.44 -23.66 -47.47
C GLU A 148 -7.45 -22.52 -47.70
N ALA A 149 -6.61 -22.63 -48.74
CA ALA A 149 -5.49 -21.71 -48.99
C ALA A 149 -5.92 -20.23 -49.14
N THR A 150 -7.12 -19.99 -49.68
CA THR A 150 -7.71 -18.66 -49.85
C THR A 150 -8.14 -18.00 -48.54
N GLU A 151 -8.45 -18.79 -47.50
CA GLU A 151 -8.96 -18.28 -46.22
C GLU A 151 -7.87 -18.20 -45.13
N LYS A 152 -6.74 -18.90 -45.31
CA LYS A 152 -5.63 -18.96 -44.34
C LYS A 152 -5.16 -17.57 -43.87
N ALA A 153 -4.96 -16.64 -44.81
CA ALA A 153 -4.47 -15.30 -44.49
C ALA A 153 -5.46 -14.51 -43.62
N SER A 154 -6.75 -14.58 -43.97
CA SER A 154 -7.81 -13.89 -43.22
C SER A 154 -8.00 -14.47 -41.82
N MET A 155 -8.03 -15.79 -41.69
CA MET A 155 -8.16 -16.46 -40.39
C MET A 155 -6.97 -16.19 -39.47
N LEU A 156 -5.75 -16.28 -40.00
CA LEU A 156 -4.55 -15.99 -39.23
C LEU A 156 -4.57 -14.53 -38.71
N SER A 157 -4.89 -13.57 -39.59
CA SER A 157 -4.95 -12.15 -39.23
C SER A 157 -5.98 -11.88 -38.14
N SER A 158 -7.18 -12.47 -38.25
CA SER A 158 -8.24 -12.34 -37.25
C SER A 158 -7.80 -12.88 -35.88
N SER A 159 -7.25 -14.11 -35.84
CA SER A 159 -6.81 -14.72 -34.57
C SER A 159 -5.65 -13.98 -33.91
N ILE A 160 -4.70 -13.46 -34.70
CA ILE A 160 -3.62 -12.62 -34.18
C ILE A 160 -4.20 -11.32 -33.58
N SER A 161 -5.19 -10.71 -34.23
CA SER A 161 -5.84 -9.51 -33.72
C SER A 161 -6.48 -9.74 -32.34
N VAL A 162 -7.21 -10.85 -32.16
CA VAL A 162 -7.78 -11.26 -30.87
C VAL A 162 -6.69 -11.44 -29.81
N ALA A 163 -5.61 -12.14 -30.16
CA ALA A 163 -4.48 -12.39 -29.29
C ALA A 163 -3.79 -11.09 -28.83
N MET A 164 -3.61 -10.13 -29.74
CA MET A 164 -3.02 -8.82 -29.43
C MET A 164 -3.93 -7.96 -28.54
N ASN A 165 -5.24 -7.96 -28.79
CA ASN A 165 -6.22 -7.24 -27.95
C ASN A 165 -6.19 -7.76 -26.50
N THR A 166 -6.00 -9.07 -26.31
CA THR A 166 -5.88 -9.67 -24.97
C THR A 166 -4.68 -9.12 -24.20
N THR A 167 -3.50 -9.05 -24.83
CA THR A 167 -2.30 -8.49 -24.20
C THR A 167 -2.47 -6.99 -23.92
N ALA A 168 -3.02 -6.24 -24.88
CA ALA A 168 -3.29 -4.83 -24.68
C ALA A 168 -4.19 -4.59 -23.45
N PHE A 169 -5.22 -5.42 -23.28
CA PHE A 169 -6.11 -5.34 -22.12
C PHE A 169 -5.42 -5.71 -20.80
N GLY A 170 -4.54 -6.72 -20.81
CA GLY A 170 -3.71 -7.06 -19.65
C GLY A 170 -2.85 -5.88 -19.19
N LEU A 171 -2.22 -5.17 -20.12
CA LEU A 171 -1.42 -3.98 -19.83
C LEU A 171 -2.28 -2.80 -19.37
N ILE A 172 -3.39 -2.52 -20.06
CA ILE A 172 -4.35 -1.47 -19.66
C ILE A 172 -4.87 -1.71 -18.25
N SER A 173 -5.03 -2.97 -17.83
CA SER A 173 -5.45 -3.33 -16.49
C SER A 173 -4.32 -3.24 -15.46
N ALA A 174 -3.10 -3.66 -15.81
CA ALA A 174 -1.96 -3.67 -14.91
C ALA A 174 -1.42 -2.27 -14.59
N ILE A 175 -1.38 -1.36 -15.57
CA ILE A 175 -0.80 -0.02 -15.41
C ILE A 175 -1.50 0.78 -14.29
N PRO A 176 -2.84 0.93 -14.28
CA PRO A 176 -3.54 1.62 -13.20
C PRO A 176 -3.32 0.97 -11.84
N LEU A 177 -3.30 -0.36 -11.77
CA LEU A 177 -3.07 -1.09 -10.51
C LEU A 177 -1.68 -0.81 -9.93
N LEU A 178 -0.64 -0.75 -10.78
CA LEU A 178 0.72 -0.40 -10.35
C LEU A 178 0.82 1.06 -9.90
N LEU A 179 0.19 1.99 -10.61
CA LEU A 179 0.16 3.39 -10.20
C LEU A 179 -0.53 3.56 -8.84
N LEU A 180 -1.67 2.90 -8.64
CA LEU A 180 -2.38 2.91 -7.35
C LEU A 180 -1.55 2.27 -6.25
N HIS A 181 -0.86 1.15 -6.52
CA HIS A 181 0.07 0.54 -5.59
C HIS A 181 1.16 1.52 -5.15
N ALA A 182 1.83 2.19 -6.09
CA ALA A 182 2.89 3.14 -5.80
C ALA A 182 2.40 4.29 -4.91
N VAL A 183 1.25 4.88 -5.23
CA VAL A 183 0.69 5.98 -4.43
C VAL A 183 0.30 5.52 -3.02
N LEU A 184 -0.31 4.34 -2.88
CA LEU A 184 -0.68 3.78 -1.58
C LEU A 184 0.55 3.38 -0.75
N GLN A 185 1.61 2.92 -1.40
CA GLN A 185 2.88 2.64 -0.75
C GLN A 185 3.51 3.94 -0.22
N THR A 186 3.57 5.00 -1.03
CA THR A 186 4.04 6.32 -0.56
C THR A 186 3.25 6.81 0.65
N LYS A 187 1.92 6.70 0.62
CA LYS A 187 1.07 7.07 1.77
C LYS A 187 1.36 6.24 3.02
N THR A 188 1.72 4.98 2.85
CA THR A 188 2.09 4.10 3.96
C THR A 188 3.41 4.57 4.57
N THR A 189 4.42 4.81 3.73
CA THR A 189 5.73 5.34 4.16
C THR A 189 5.57 6.67 4.90
N GLU A 190 4.79 7.62 4.37
CA GLU A 190 4.53 8.91 5.07
C GLU A 190 3.95 8.72 6.49
N ILE A 191 3.14 7.68 6.72
CA ILE A 191 2.60 7.38 8.04
C ILE A 191 3.69 6.80 8.95
N VAL A 192 4.54 5.92 8.43
CA VAL A 192 5.66 5.33 9.17
C VAL A 192 6.67 6.41 9.56
N ASP A 193 7.06 7.28 8.62
CA ASP A 193 7.93 8.43 8.88
C ASP A 193 7.35 9.35 9.96
N SER A 194 6.01 9.49 9.99
CA SER A 194 5.34 10.27 11.04
C SER A 194 5.49 9.65 12.44
N PHE A 195 5.65 8.33 12.54
CA PHE A 195 5.92 7.64 13.81
C PHE A 195 7.37 7.87 14.26
N GLU A 196 8.33 7.76 13.35
CA GLU A 196 9.74 8.03 13.65
C GLU A 196 9.93 9.49 14.11
N MET A 197 9.31 10.42 13.38
CA MET A 197 9.29 11.84 13.75
C MET A 197 8.61 12.07 15.10
N ALA A 198 7.58 11.30 15.44
CA ALA A 198 6.93 11.37 16.74
C ALA A 198 7.88 10.93 17.87
N SER A 199 8.65 9.86 17.66
CA SER A 199 9.67 9.40 18.63
C SER A 199 10.71 10.48 18.92
N VAL A 200 11.27 11.09 17.87
CA VAL A 200 12.25 12.18 18.03
C VAL A 200 11.65 13.37 18.79
N LYS A 201 10.42 13.78 18.44
CA LYS A 201 9.76 14.91 19.11
C LYS A 201 9.48 14.64 20.58
N VAL A 202 8.97 13.46 20.92
CA VAL A 202 8.69 13.09 22.32
C VAL A 202 9.97 13.11 23.15
N VAL A 203 11.06 12.53 22.65
CA VAL A 203 12.35 12.51 23.34
C VAL A 203 12.90 13.92 23.53
N ASN A 204 12.83 14.77 22.51
CA ASN A 204 13.30 16.16 22.60
C ASN A 204 12.47 16.95 23.61
N THR A 205 11.15 16.83 23.61
CA THR A 205 10.29 17.50 24.61
C THR A 205 10.59 17.04 26.03
N LEU A 206 10.91 15.76 26.24
CA LEU A 206 11.37 15.26 27.53
C LEU A 206 12.77 15.78 27.90
N ALA A 207 13.68 15.95 26.94
CA ALA A 207 14.98 16.56 27.17
C ALA A 207 14.85 18.04 27.58
N ASP A 208 14.07 18.81 26.84
CA ASP A 208 13.88 20.25 27.03
C ASP A 208 13.17 20.58 28.34
N ALA A 209 12.26 19.70 28.80
CA ALA A 209 11.61 19.81 30.10
C ALA A 209 12.56 19.52 31.29
N GLY A 210 13.86 19.32 31.05
CA GLY A 210 14.84 18.93 32.08
C GLY A 210 14.60 17.53 32.63
N ALA A 211 13.80 16.74 31.93
CA ALA A 211 13.32 15.43 32.39
C ALA A 211 14.33 14.30 32.06
N LEU A 212 15.23 14.52 31.11
CA LEU A 212 16.36 13.63 30.81
C LEU A 212 17.67 14.21 31.38
N PRO A 213 18.56 13.38 31.96
CA PRO A 213 19.86 13.84 32.42
C PRO A 213 20.66 14.38 31.22
N ALA A 214 21.24 15.59 31.38
CA ALA A 214 22.10 16.19 30.37
C ALA A 214 23.20 15.19 29.99
N LYS A 215 23.39 14.94 28.69
CA LYS A 215 24.44 14.07 28.16
C LYS A 215 25.76 14.57 28.73
N THR A 216 26.31 13.87 29.72
CA THR A 216 27.63 14.19 30.27
C THR A 216 28.56 14.16 29.07
N ARG A 217 29.06 15.33 28.67
CA ARG A 217 30.23 15.43 27.80
C ARG A 217 31.33 14.74 28.58
N THR A 218 31.53 13.45 28.35
CA THR A 218 32.75 12.77 28.75
C THR A 218 33.86 13.53 28.06
N SER A 219 34.61 14.26 28.88
CA SER A 219 35.86 14.88 28.52
C SER A 219 36.75 13.81 27.88
N ASP A 220 37.02 13.95 26.59
CA ASP A 220 38.24 13.41 26.02
C ASP A 220 39.40 14.12 26.71
N GLY A 221 40.06 13.40 27.61
CA GLY A 221 41.33 13.72 28.22
C GLY A 221 42.34 12.65 27.87
#